data_AF-M6GDU6-F1
#
_entry.id   AF-M6GDU6-F1
#
_cell.length_a   1.000
_cell.length_b   1.000
_cell.length_c   1.000
_cell.angle_alpha   90.00
_cell.angle_beta   90.00
_cell.angle_gamma   90.00
#
_symmetry.space_group_name_H-M   'P 1'
#
loop_
_entity.id
_entity.type
_entity.pdbx_description
1 polymer ?
#
loop_
_entity_poly.entity_id
_entity_poly.type
_entity_poly.pdbx_seq_one_letter_code
_entity_poly.pdbx_strand_id
1 'polypeptide(L)'
;MARFFLILFVAVLGKLGGSAIASRLSGKSWMDSFSIGILMNTRGLMELIVLNIGYDLGVLSEEIFSMMVLMALTTTVMTGPGLKLIELFFTKRDTIVKPTLNSGILISFAQHTRGLELLKIAYGLFPEKKKERNVTAVHLSPDSNISESHAEKYESLSFTPLKELSKDLNVNLSTIYKTSTNITKDIVRIVNEGNYKLLLIGAARSFFSDDILGGKIRTILNETNCNTGILFSSQLQDIKNIHILFGREKDLELLQIAKRLAANYNSRLSIVDLNGSTNQPQIKQSLKKEKVKILTPVDWKQFDLILCDLDIWENHSEFRVDELPQGGGLLLIRSTDGFIIEA
;
A
#
# COMPACT_ATOMS: atom_id res chain seq x y z
N MET A 1 -17.19 -30.67 39.01
CA MET A 1 -16.91 -30.52 37.56
C MET A 1 -18.13 -30.13 36.73
N ALA A 2 -19.22 -30.91 36.67
CA ALA A 2 -20.39 -30.58 35.83
C ALA A 2 -21.00 -29.18 36.10
N ARG A 3 -21.09 -28.79 37.38
CA ARG A 3 -21.57 -27.46 37.81
C ARG A 3 -20.73 -26.31 37.26
N PHE A 4 -19.41 -26.48 37.24
CA PHE A 4 -18.47 -25.49 36.74
C PHE A 4 -18.68 -25.22 35.23
N PHE A 5 -18.77 -26.27 34.42
CA PHE A 5 -19.00 -26.12 32.98
C PHE A 5 -20.34 -25.48 32.67
N LEU A 6 -21.39 -25.76 33.46
CA LEU A 6 -22.69 -25.14 33.30
C LEU A 6 -22.62 -23.63 33.61
N ILE A 7 -21.96 -23.23 34.70
CA ILE A 7 -21.76 -21.83 35.05
C ILE A 7 -20.96 -21.11 33.96
N LEU A 8 -19.87 -21.72 33.49
CA LEU A 8 -19.03 -21.18 32.43
C LEU A 8 -19.84 -20.96 31.13
N PHE A 9 -20.61 -21.97 30.72
CA PHE A 9 -21.40 -21.93 29.49
C PHE A 9 -22.48 -20.84 29.55
N VAL A 10 -23.25 -20.76 30.64
CA VAL A 10 -24.28 -19.74 30.83
C VAL A 10 -23.66 -18.34 30.88
N ALA A 11 -22.54 -18.17 31.60
CA ALA A 11 -21.86 -16.89 31.71
C ALA A 11 -21.35 -16.39 30.35
N VAL A 12 -20.72 -17.26 29.55
CA VAL A 12 -20.19 -16.90 28.23
C VAL A 12 -21.32 -16.60 27.26
N LEU A 13 -22.33 -17.48 27.16
CA LEU A 13 -23.44 -17.29 26.22
C LEU A 13 -24.29 -16.07 26.55
N GLY A 14 -24.60 -15.86 27.83
CA GLY A 14 -25.42 -14.71 28.25
C GLY A 14 -24.75 -13.38 27.94
N LYS A 15 -23.45 -13.25 28.27
CA LYS A 15 -22.69 -12.03 28.01
C LYS A 15 -22.42 -11.82 26.53
N LEU A 16 -21.91 -12.84 25.84
CA LEU A 16 -21.59 -12.75 24.41
C LEU A 16 -22.85 -12.49 23.61
N GLY A 17 -23.91 -13.30 23.81
CA GLY A 17 -25.16 -13.16 23.09
C GLY A 17 -25.86 -11.83 23.38
N GLY A 18 -26.04 -11.48 24.65
CA GLY A 18 -26.75 -10.26 25.04
C GLY A 18 -26.09 -8.99 24.50
N SER A 19 -24.77 -8.86 24.67
CA SER A 19 -24.04 -7.67 24.19
C SER A 19 -23.84 -7.66 22.68
N ALA A 20 -23.68 -8.81 22.02
CA ALA A 20 -23.63 -8.88 20.56
C ALA A 20 -24.98 -8.48 19.94
N ILE A 21 -26.10 -8.96 20.48
CA ILE A 21 -27.43 -8.58 20.00
C ILE A 21 -27.67 -7.08 20.22
N ALA A 22 -27.37 -6.55 21.41
CA ALA A 22 -27.52 -5.13 21.69
C ALA A 22 -26.68 -4.27 20.72
N SER A 23 -25.40 -4.64 20.53
CA SER A 23 -24.50 -4.00 19.56
C SER A 23 -25.07 -4.04 18.14
N ARG A 24 -25.63 -5.18 17.72
CA ARG A 24 -26.21 -5.35 16.40
C ARG A 24 -27.43 -4.46 16.19
N LEU A 25 -28.29 -4.34 17.21
CA LEU A 25 -29.46 -3.46 17.21
C LEU A 25 -29.06 -1.98 17.21
N SER A 26 -27.88 -1.63 17.76
CA SER A 26 -27.29 -0.29 17.66
C SER A 26 -26.64 0.00 16.30
N GLY A 27 -26.79 -0.88 15.30
CA GLY A 27 -26.32 -0.66 13.93
C GLY A 27 -24.87 -1.06 13.66
N LYS A 28 -24.19 -1.77 14.57
CA LYS A 28 -22.82 -2.27 14.33
C LYS A 28 -22.79 -3.52 13.44
N SER A 29 -21.65 -3.75 12.80
CA SER A 29 -21.40 -4.93 11.97
C SER A 29 -21.47 -6.22 12.81
N TRP A 30 -21.64 -7.37 12.14
CA TRP A 30 -21.62 -8.67 12.82
C TRP A 30 -20.27 -8.97 13.47
N MET A 31 -19.16 -8.59 12.81
CA MET A 31 -17.82 -8.73 13.36
C MET A 31 -17.68 -7.94 14.66
N ASP A 32 -18.03 -6.66 14.64
CA ASP A 32 -17.90 -5.79 15.81
C ASP A 32 -18.82 -6.23 16.94
N SER A 33 -20.02 -6.71 16.60
CA SER A 33 -20.98 -7.17 17.57
C SER A 33 -20.49 -8.41 18.31
N PHE A 34 -19.92 -9.38 17.60
CA PHE A 34 -19.29 -10.53 18.25
C PHE A 34 -18.01 -10.16 18.98
N SER A 35 -17.19 -9.24 18.45
CA SER A 35 -15.98 -8.74 19.13
C SER A 35 -16.31 -8.07 20.46
N ILE A 36 -17.32 -7.20 20.49
CA ILE A 36 -17.84 -6.60 21.73
C ILE A 36 -18.29 -7.70 22.69
N GLY A 37 -19.03 -8.71 22.19
CA GLY A 37 -19.46 -9.84 23.01
C GLY A 37 -18.33 -10.65 23.63
N ILE A 38 -17.24 -10.86 22.89
CA ILE A 38 -16.04 -11.54 23.40
C ILE A 38 -15.30 -10.67 24.41
N LEU A 39 -15.20 -9.36 24.16
CA LEU A 39 -14.56 -8.40 25.08
C LEU A 39 -15.31 -8.27 26.41
N MET A 40 -16.63 -8.44 26.44
CA MET A 40 -17.40 -8.42 27.69
C MET A 40 -17.06 -9.59 28.65
N ASN A 41 -16.35 -10.61 28.17
CA ASN A 41 -15.86 -11.71 28.99
C ASN A 41 -14.51 -11.42 29.68
N THR A 42 -13.82 -10.32 29.35
CA THR A 42 -12.61 -9.93 30.07
C THR A 42 -12.99 -9.57 31.49
N ARG A 43 -12.64 -10.44 32.44
CA ARG A 43 -12.82 -10.20 33.87
C ARG A 43 -11.48 -9.68 34.40
N GLY A 44 -11.50 -8.45 34.87
CA GLY A 44 -10.32 -7.77 35.39
C GLY A 44 -10.12 -8.03 36.88
N LEU A 45 -9.23 -7.22 37.46
CA LEU A 45 -8.91 -7.23 38.88
C LEU A 45 -10.16 -6.97 39.76
N MET A 46 -11.08 -6.12 39.29
CA MET A 46 -12.32 -5.75 40.01
C MET A 46 -13.14 -6.97 40.46
N GLU A 47 -13.25 -8.01 39.65
CA GLU A 47 -14.07 -9.16 40.02
C GLU A 47 -13.41 -10.01 41.10
N LEU A 48 -12.10 -10.24 40.99
CA LEU A 48 -11.35 -10.97 41.99
C LEU A 48 -11.40 -10.26 43.35
N ILE A 49 -11.42 -8.92 43.36
CA ILE A 49 -11.66 -8.14 44.59
C ILE A 49 -13.03 -8.50 45.19
N VAL A 50 -14.10 -8.44 44.40
CA VAL A 50 -15.46 -8.72 44.88
C VAL A 50 -15.59 -10.16 45.39
N LEU A 51 -14.98 -11.11 44.70
CA LEU A 51 -14.96 -12.52 45.13
C LEU A 51 -14.21 -12.70 46.44
N ASN A 52 -13.06 -12.04 46.62
CA ASN A 52 -12.31 -12.08 47.88
C ASN A 52 -13.12 -11.49 49.02
N ILE A 53 -13.73 -10.32 48.83
CA ILE A 53 -14.59 -9.70 49.85
C ILE A 53 -15.76 -10.62 50.21
N GLY A 54 -16.43 -11.22 49.22
CA GLY A 54 -17.54 -12.15 49.44
C GLY A 54 -17.14 -13.43 50.18
N TYR A 55 -15.92 -13.92 49.94
CA TYR A 55 -15.34 -15.06 50.67
C TYR A 55 -15.00 -14.69 52.12
N ASP A 56 -14.34 -13.56 52.33
CA ASP A 56 -13.95 -13.05 53.66
C ASP A 56 -15.18 -12.78 54.55
N LEU A 57 -16.28 -12.31 53.95
CA LEU A 57 -17.56 -12.12 54.63
C LEU A 57 -18.31 -13.44 54.92
N GLY A 58 -17.77 -14.59 54.52
CA GLY A 58 -18.40 -15.90 54.69
C GLY A 58 -19.63 -16.15 53.81
N VAL A 59 -19.88 -15.29 52.81
CA VAL A 59 -21.01 -15.41 51.89
C VAL A 59 -20.74 -16.49 50.84
N LEU A 60 -19.47 -16.67 50.45
CA LEU A 60 -19.03 -17.69 49.50
C LEU A 60 -18.32 -18.81 50.24
N SER A 61 -18.68 -20.07 49.96
CA SER A 61 -17.89 -21.20 50.40
C SER A 61 -16.59 -21.32 49.60
N GLU A 62 -15.58 -21.98 50.16
CA GLU A 62 -14.27 -22.21 49.52
C GLU A 62 -14.42 -22.89 48.14
N GLU A 63 -15.39 -23.82 48.03
CA GLU A 63 -15.70 -24.51 46.80
C GLU A 63 -16.26 -23.54 45.72
N ILE A 64 -17.22 -22.68 46.09
CA ILE A 64 -17.85 -21.73 45.16
C ILE A 64 -16.86 -20.63 44.76
N PHE A 65 -16.09 -20.11 45.72
CA PHE A 65 -15.04 -19.12 45.47
C PHE A 65 -14.04 -19.65 44.43
N SER A 66 -13.52 -20.85 44.64
CA SER A 66 -12.57 -21.49 43.72
C SER A 66 -13.17 -21.69 42.32
N MET A 67 -14.43 -22.10 42.23
CA MET A 67 -15.13 -22.24 40.94
C MET A 67 -15.28 -20.90 40.21
N MET A 68 -15.61 -19.83 40.93
CA MET A 68 -15.80 -18.49 40.35
C MET A 68 -14.48 -17.87 39.88
N VAL A 69 -13.41 -18.01 40.66
CA VAL A 69 -12.06 -17.56 40.28
C VAL A 69 -11.59 -18.30 39.02
N LEU A 70 -11.73 -19.63 38.99
CA LEU A 70 -11.34 -20.42 37.83
C LEU A 70 -12.14 -20.03 36.58
N MET A 71 -13.45 -19.76 36.73
CA MET A 71 -14.29 -19.30 35.63
C MET A 71 -13.79 -17.94 35.11
N ALA A 72 -13.48 -17.00 36.01
CA ALA A 72 -13.00 -15.68 35.63
C ALA A 72 -11.70 -15.72 34.82
N LEU A 73 -10.71 -16.48 35.31
CA LEU A 73 -9.43 -16.67 34.62
C LEU A 73 -9.63 -17.36 33.27
N THR A 74 -10.45 -18.41 33.23
CA THR A 74 -10.72 -19.17 32.00
C THR A 74 -11.36 -18.27 30.94
N THR A 75 -12.39 -17.49 31.30
CA THR A 75 -13.05 -16.59 30.35
C THR A 75 -12.13 -15.48 29.83
N THR A 76 -11.24 -14.95 30.68
CA THR A 76 -10.28 -13.92 30.28
C THR A 76 -9.23 -14.47 29.32
N VAL A 77 -8.70 -15.68 29.58
CA VAL A 77 -7.77 -16.34 28.67
C VAL A 77 -8.46 -16.68 27.34
N MET A 78 -9.75 -17.05 27.35
CA MET A 78 -10.53 -17.35 26.15
C MET A 78 -10.77 -16.12 25.26
N THR A 79 -10.79 -14.89 25.80
CA THR A 79 -11.03 -13.67 25.02
C THR A 79 -10.02 -13.49 23.89
N GLY A 80 -8.72 -13.67 24.15
CA GLY A 80 -7.66 -13.45 23.16
C GLY A 80 -7.80 -14.34 21.91
N PRO A 81 -7.83 -15.67 22.06
CA PRO A 81 -8.09 -16.60 20.97
C PRO A 81 -9.46 -16.37 20.30
N GLY A 82 -10.49 -16.03 21.08
CA GLY A 82 -11.83 -15.76 20.57
C GLY A 82 -11.86 -14.58 19.62
N LEU A 83 -11.16 -13.49 19.96
CA LEU A 83 -11.09 -12.30 19.11
C LEU A 83 -10.34 -12.60 17.79
N LYS A 84 -9.21 -13.31 17.88
CA LYS A 84 -8.46 -13.77 16.70
C LYS A 84 -9.29 -14.68 15.80
N LEU A 85 -10.13 -15.53 16.38
CA LEU A 85 -11.01 -16.42 15.63
C LEU A 85 -12.07 -15.62 14.86
N ILE A 86 -12.68 -14.60 15.48
CA ILE A 86 -13.58 -13.67 14.79
C ILE A 86 -12.86 -12.98 13.62
N GLU A 87 -11.68 -12.44 13.84
CA GLU A 87 -10.89 -11.82 12.76
C GLU A 87 -10.70 -12.82 11.61
N LEU A 88 -10.27 -14.05 11.89
CA LEU A 88 -10.09 -15.06 10.84
C LEU A 88 -11.39 -15.42 10.08
N PHE A 89 -12.54 -15.46 10.77
CA PHE A 89 -13.83 -15.79 10.15
C PHE A 89 -14.47 -14.61 9.41
N PHE A 90 -14.25 -13.37 9.86
CA PHE A 90 -14.93 -12.17 9.35
C PHE A 90 -14.04 -11.25 8.50
N THR A 91 -12.70 -11.35 8.56
CA THR A 91 -11.76 -10.67 7.64
C THR A 91 -11.93 -11.11 6.17
N LYS A 92 -12.83 -12.07 5.88
CA LYS A 92 -13.19 -12.46 4.52
C LYS A 92 -14.18 -11.50 3.82
N ARG A 93 -14.36 -10.27 4.32
CA ARG A 93 -15.32 -9.29 3.79
C ARG A 93 -14.82 -7.85 3.65
N ASP A 94 -13.52 -7.60 3.70
CA ASP A 94 -13.03 -6.54 2.81
C ASP A 94 -13.06 -7.15 1.42
N THR A 95 -13.79 -6.54 0.49
CA THR A 95 -13.78 -6.91 -0.92
C THR A 95 -12.37 -6.76 -1.48
N ILE A 96 -11.52 -7.74 -1.19
CA ILE A 96 -10.54 -8.21 -2.16
C ILE A 96 -11.44 -8.71 -3.30
N VAL A 97 -11.74 -7.82 -4.25
CA VAL A 97 -11.86 -8.28 -5.62
C VAL A 97 -10.60 -9.09 -5.80
N LYS A 98 -10.73 -10.43 -5.75
CA LYS A 98 -9.60 -11.34 -6.00
C LYS A 98 -8.91 -10.72 -7.20
N PRO A 99 -7.63 -10.31 -7.10
CA PRO A 99 -6.95 -9.84 -8.27
C PRO A 99 -7.18 -10.94 -9.28
N THR A 100 -7.93 -10.66 -10.34
CA THR A 100 -7.89 -11.46 -11.54
C THR A 100 -6.39 -11.65 -11.77
N LEU A 101 -5.93 -12.90 -11.90
CA LEU A 101 -4.52 -13.25 -12.09
C LEU A 101 -3.95 -12.40 -13.23
N ASN A 102 -3.54 -11.18 -12.93
CA ASN A 102 -3.29 -10.16 -13.91
C ASN A 102 -1.92 -9.63 -13.58
N SER A 103 -0.99 -10.05 -14.41
CA SER A 103 0.35 -9.54 -14.59
C SER A 103 0.33 -8.04 -14.99
N GLY A 104 -0.18 -7.19 -14.11
CA GLY A 104 -0.41 -5.77 -14.30
C GLY A 104 0.51 -4.91 -13.43
N ILE A 105 0.16 -3.63 -13.31
CA ILE A 105 0.88 -2.65 -12.49
C ILE A 105 0.13 -2.49 -11.16
N LEU A 106 0.85 -2.55 -10.05
CA LEU A 106 0.35 -2.19 -8.73
C LEU A 106 0.75 -0.74 -8.43
N ILE A 107 -0.19 0.11 -8.05
CA ILE A 107 0.09 1.46 -7.54
C ILE A 107 -0.25 1.53 -6.06
N SER A 108 0.66 2.05 -5.24
CA SER A 108 0.46 2.24 -3.80
C SER A 108 0.61 3.71 -3.44
N PHE A 109 -0.43 4.29 -2.82
CA PHE A 109 -0.47 5.71 -2.48
C PHE A 109 -1.11 5.97 -1.11
N ALA A 110 -0.57 6.98 -0.41
CA ALA A 110 -1.11 7.46 0.85
C ALA A 110 -2.11 8.63 0.66
N GLN A 111 -2.04 9.35 -0.46
CA GLN A 111 -2.94 10.48 -0.76
C GLN A 111 -3.56 10.27 -2.14
N HIS A 112 -4.85 10.58 -2.28
CA HIS A 112 -5.58 10.40 -3.54
C HIS A 112 -4.94 11.17 -4.71
N THR A 113 -4.37 12.35 -4.47
CA THR A 113 -3.64 13.13 -5.49
C THR A 113 -2.47 12.33 -6.07
N ARG A 114 -1.69 11.64 -5.24
CA ARG A 114 -0.60 10.75 -5.70
C ARG A 114 -1.13 9.54 -6.44
N GLY A 115 -2.28 9.00 -6.02
CA GLY A 115 -2.94 7.91 -6.74
C GLY A 115 -3.25 8.27 -8.20
N LEU A 116 -3.69 9.50 -8.46
CA LEU A 116 -3.94 10.00 -9.82
C LEU A 116 -2.65 10.08 -10.65
N GLU A 117 -1.58 10.61 -10.07
CA GLU A 117 -0.29 10.75 -10.75
C GLU A 117 0.34 9.39 -11.06
N LEU A 118 0.29 8.45 -10.11
CA LEU A 118 0.76 7.08 -10.31
C LEU A 118 -0.07 6.35 -11.36
N LEU A 119 -1.39 6.59 -11.42
CA LEU A 119 -2.24 6.02 -12.47
C LEU A 119 -1.88 6.58 -13.86
N LYS A 120 -1.55 7.87 -13.97
CA LYS A 120 -1.02 8.46 -15.21
C LYS A 120 0.30 7.79 -15.62
N ILE A 121 1.25 7.67 -14.70
CA ILE A 121 2.51 6.97 -14.98
C ILE A 121 2.23 5.53 -15.40
N ALA A 122 1.40 4.78 -14.67
CA ALA A 122 1.03 3.40 -15.00
C ALA A 122 0.44 3.28 -16.41
N TYR A 123 -0.49 4.16 -16.77
CA TYR A 123 -1.08 4.22 -18.11
C TYR A 123 -0.01 4.36 -19.20
N GLY A 124 0.94 5.28 -19.02
CA GLY A 124 1.98 5.54 -20.01
C GLY A 124 3.02 4.41 -20.14
N LEU A 125 3.11 3.50 -19.17
CA LEU A 125 4.02 2.35 -19.21
C LEU A 125 3.47 1.17 -20.03
N PHE A 126 2.18 1.14 -20.33
CA PHE A 126 1.60 0.11 -21.20
C PHE A 126 1.98 0.34 -22.67
N PRO A 127 2.11 -0.73 -23.48
CA PRO A 127 2.20 -0.59 -24.93
C PRO A 127 0.97 0.14 -25.50
N GLU A 128 1.20 1.06 -26.43
CA GLU A 128 0.17 1.93 -27.03
C GLU A 128 -1.05 1.15 -27.55
N LYS A 129 -0.82 -0.01 -28.20
CA LYS A 129 -1.86 -0.85 -28.80
C LYS A 129 -2.42 -1.93 -27.86
N LYS A 130 -2.08 -1.92 -26.57
CA LYS A 130 -2.54 -2.96 -25.63
C LYS A 130 -4.03 -2.80 -25.35
N LYS A 131 -4.80 -3.85 -25.65
CA LYS A 131 -6.27 -3.88 -25.47
C LYS A 131 -6.69 -3.84 -24.00
N GLU A 132 -5.94 -4.52 -23.14
CA GLU A 132 -6.22 -4.61 -21.70
C GLU A 132 -5.08 -4.03 -20.88
N ARG A 133 -5.39 -2.94 -20.16
CA ARG A 133 -4.45 -2.23 -19.28
C ARG A 133 -4.91 -2.43 -17.85
N ASN A 134 -4.33 -3.40 -17.16
CA ASN A 134 -4.76 -3.78 -15.81
C ASN A 134 -3.90 -3.07 -14.75
N VAL A 135 -4.53 -2.23 -13.93
CA VAL A 135 -3.89 -1.53 -12.81
C VAL A 135 -4.62 -1.88 -11.52
N THR A 136 -3.87 -2.26 -10.49
CA THR A 136 -4.42 -2.39 -9.14
C THR A 136 -3.96 -1.22 -8.29
N ALA A 137 -4.90 -0.55 -7.63
CA ALA A 137 -4.67 0.61 -6.80
C ALA A 137 -4.87 0.26 -5.32
N VAL A 138 -3.83 0.44 -4.51
CA VAL A 138 -3.82 0.12 -3.08
C VAL A 138 -3.75 1.41 -2.28
N HIS A 139 -4.69 1.56 -1.34
CA HIS A 139 -4.66 2.61 -0.34
C HIS A 139 -4.76 1.98 1.05
N LEU A 140 -3.74 2.23 1.89
CA LEU A 140 -3.69 1.73 3.26
C LEU A 140 -3.81 2.90 4.24
N SER A 141 -4.85 2.88 5.06
CA SER A 141 -5.06 3.91 6.09
C SER A 141 -4.45 3.47 7.43
N PRO A 142 -3.69 4.34 8.11
CA PRO A 142 -3.07 4.03 9.40
C PRO A 142 -4.10 4.18 10.53
N ASP A 143 -4.88 3.15 10.83
CA ASP A 143 -5.69 3.12 12.07
C ASP A 143 -6.26 1.72 12.33
N SER A 144 -6.35 1.30 13.60
CA SER A 144 -7.08 0.10 14.00
C SER A 144 -8.53 0.38 14.43
N ASN A 145 -8.94 1.67 14.51
CA ASN A 145 -10.19 2.09 15.16
C ASN A 145 -11.14 2.92 14.26
N ILE A 146 -10.97 2.91 12.93
CA ILE A 146 -11.91 3.58 12.02
C ILE A 146 -13.24 2.80 12.00
N SER A 147 -14.35 3.47 12.30
CA SER A 147 -15.68 2.85 12.15
C SER A 147 -16.00 2.59 10.67
N GLU A 148 -16.80 1.56 10.38
CA GLU A 148 -17.19 1.16 9.02
C GLU A 148 -17.67 2.34 8.15
N SER A 149 -18.52 3.22 8.70
CA SER A 149 -18.99 4.43 8.03
C SER A 149 -17.90 5.43 7.65
N HIS A 150 -16.82 5.52 8.43
CA HIS A 150 -15.68 6.38 8.11
C HIS A 150 -14.77 5.67 7.09
N ALA A 151 -14.59 4.36 7.20
CA ALA A 151 -13.80 3.56 6.26
C ALA A 151 -14.39 3.63 4.84
N GLU A 152 -15.69 3.44 4.68
CA GLU A 152 -16.39 3.58 3.39
C GLU A 152 -16.22 5.00 2.82
N LYS A 153 -16.27 6.02 3.67
CA LYS A 153 -16.05 7.41 3.26
C LYS A 153 -14.61 7.65 2.81
N TYR A 154 -13.62 7.14 3.53
CA TYR A 154 -12.20 7.25 3.16
C TYR A 154 -11.89 6.49 1.87
N GLU A 155 -12.44 5.29 1.70
CA GLU A 155 -12.32 4.53 0.47
C GLU A 155 -12.93 5.31 -0.70
N SER A 156 -14.17 5.78 -0.55
CA SER A 156 -14.87 6.55 -1.59
C SER A 156 -14.09 7.81 -1.97
N LEU A 157 -13.63 8.59 -1.00
CA LEU A 157 -12.81 9.79 -1.23
C LEU A 157 -11.47 9.46 -1.92
N SER A 158 -10.88 8.31 -1.60
CA SER A 158 -9.59 7.90 -2.14
C SER A 158 -9.68 7.40 -3.58
N PHE A 159 -10.73 6.64 -3.92
CA PHE A 159 -10.82 5.93 -5.19
C PHE A 159 -11.76 6.53 -6.21
N THR A 160 -12.73 7.38 -5.83
CA THR A 160 -13.66 8.00 -6.80
C THR A 160 -12.90 8.77 -7.89
N PRO A 161 -11.93 9.65 -7.58
CA PRO A 161 -11.16 10.34 -8.61
C PRO A 161 -10.34 9.39 -9.49
N LEU A 162 -9.82 8.29 -8.92
CA LEU A 162 -9.06 7.30 -9.69
C LEU A 162 -9.96 6.51 -10.65
N LYS A 163 -11.19 6.19 -10.23
CA LYS A 163 -12.18 5.48 -11.06
C LYS A 163 -12.65 6.35 -12.24
N GLU A 164 -12.77 7.66 -12.04
CA GLU A 164 -13.05 8.61 -13.10
C GLU A 164 -11.90 8.65 -14.10
N LEU A 165 -10.68 8.90 -13.63
CA LEU A 165 -9.48 8.93 -14.47
C LEU A 165 -9.22 7.60 -15.20
N SER A 166 -9.52 6.46 -14.58
CA SER A 166 -9.33 5.16 -15.24
C SER A 166 -10.28 4.96 -16.41
N LYS A 167 -11.50 5.52 -16.36
CA LYS A 167 -12.44 5.47 -17.49
C LYS A 167 -11.93 6.31 -18.64
N ASP A 168 -11.46 7.52 -18.36
CA ASP A 168 -10.90 8.44 -19.36
C ASP A 168 -9.67 7.84 -20.06
N LEU A 169 -8.84 7.11 -19.31
CA LEU A 169 -7.63 6.45 -19.82
C LEU A 169 -7.87 5.02 -20.35
N ASN A 170 -9.10 4.51 -20.31
CA ASN A 170 -9.45 3.13 -20.67
C ASN A 170 -8.55 2.08 -19.96
N VAL A 171 -8.40 2.23 -18.65
CA VAL A 171 -7.64 1.34 -17.76
C VAL A 171 -8.62 0.52 -16.92
N ASN A 172 -8.40 -0.79 -16.87
CA ASN A 172 -9.12 -1.68 -15.97
C ASN A 172 -8.53 -1.54 -14.55
N LEU A 173 -9.19 -0.72 -13.74
CA LEU A 173 -8.76 -0.39 -12.37
C LEU A 173 -9.42 -1.32 -11.35
N SER A 174 -8.60 -2.10 -10.65
CA SER A 174 -8.99 -2.80 -9.41
C SER A 174 -8.55 -2.00 -8.20
N THR A 175 -9.34 -1.97 -7.12
CA THR A 175 -9.04 -1.19 -5.91
C THR A 175 -8.92 -2.10 -4.69
N ILE A 176 -7.95 -1.81 -3.83
CA ILE A 176 -7.74 -2.47 -2.54
C ILE A 176 -7.64 -1.38 -1.47
N TYR A 177 -8.67 -1.30 -0.63
CA TYR A 177 -8.65 -0.50 0.58
C TYR A 177 -8.42 -1.41 1.78
N LYS A 178 -7.56 -1.01 2.71
CA LYS A 178 -7.35 -1.76 3.96
C LYS A 178 -6.83 -0.85 5.06
N THR A 179 -7.28 -1.08 6.29
CA THR A 179 -6.68 -0.47 7.49
C THR A 179 -5.45 -1.26 7.92
N SER A 180 -4.38 -0.56 8.27
CA SER A 180 -3.08 -1.21 8.48
C SER A 180 -2.35 -0.67 9.69
N THR A 181 -1.93 -1.59 10.57
CA THR A 181 -1.01 -1.30 11.70
C THR A 181 0.45 -1.27 11.26
N ASN A 182 0.75 -1.82 10.07
CA ASN A 182 2.06 -1.77 9.44
C ASN A 182 1.92 -1.72 7.90
N ILE A 183 1.86 -0.49 7.38
CA ILE A 183 1.66 -0.20 5.96
C ILE A 183 2.73 -0.87 5.09
N THR A 184 4.00 -0.80 5.50
CA THR A 184 5.13 -1.36 4.77
C THR A 184 4.98 -2.87 4.59
N LYS A 185 4.72 -3.61 5.69
CA LYS A 185 4.55 -5.07 5.66
C LYS A 185 3.34 -5.49 4.82
N ASP A 186 2.26 -4.74 4.90
CA ASP A 186 1.06 -5.01 4.11
C ASP A 186 1.27 -4.75 2.61
N ILE A 187 2.01 -3.70 2.22
CA ILE A 187 2.38 -3.47 0.81
C ILE A 187 3.22 -4.65 0.30
N VAL A 188 4.27 -5.05 1.04
CA VAL A 188 5.13 -6.18 0.69
C VAL A 188 4.31 -7.46 0.50
N ARG A 189 3.38 -7.73 1.42
CA ARG A 189 2.47 -8.88 1.34
C ARG A 189 1.61 -8.84 0.08
N ILE A 190 0.95 -7.72 -0.20
CA ILE A 190 0.09 -7.56 -1.39
C ILE A 190 0.90 -7.76 -2.68
N VAL A 191 2.11 -7.19 -2.75
CA VAL A 191 3.00 -7.34 -3.91
C VAL A 191 3.36 -8.81 -4.14
N ASN A 192 3.81 -9.48 -3.08
CA ASN A 192 4.30 -10.87 -3.16
C ASN A 192 3.17 -11.89 -3.38
N GLU A 193 1.95 -11.63 -2.90
CA GLU A 193 0.77 -12.49 -3.12
C GLU A 193 0.10 -12.26 -4.49
N GLY A 194 0.23 -11.06 -5.07
CA GLY A 194 -0.52 -10.64 -6.26
C GLY A 194 0.15 -10.85 -7.62
N ASN A 195 1.39 -11.38 -7.66
CA ASN A 195 2.16 -11.64 -8.89
C ASN A 195 2.23 -10.42 -9.85
N TYR A 196 2.45 -9.22 -9.30
CA TYR A 196 2.54 -7.99 -10.09
C TYR A 196 3.89 -7.89 -10.81
N LYS A 197 3.87 -7.39 -12.06
CA LYS A 197 5.09 -7.18 -12.85
C LYS A 197 5.84 -5.91 -12.44
N LEU A 198 5.12 -4.93 -11.92
CA LEU A 198 5.65 -3.62 -11.57
C LEU A 198 4.87 -3.05 -10.38
N LEU A 199 5.61 -2.56 -9.39
CA LEU A 199 5.11 -1.74 -8.29
C LEU A 199 5.45 -0.27 -8.53
N LEU A 200 4.48 0.62 -8.47
CA LEU A 200 4.68 2.06 -8.43
C LEU A 200 4.31 2.63 -7.07
N ILE A 201 5.20 3.41 -6.47
CA ILE A 201 5.01 4.01 -5.15
C ILE A 201 5.18 5.52 -5.26
N GLY A 202 4.25 6.26 -4.66
CA GLY A 202 4.40 7.70 -4.48
C GLY A 202 5.24 7.98 -3.26
N ALA A 203 6.26 8.82 -3.40
CA ALA A 203 7.15 9.19 -2.32
C ALA A 203 7.04 10.68 -2.00
N ALA A 204 6.95 11.00 -0.71
CA ALA A 204 7.01 12.37 -0.24
C ALA A 204 8.47 12.75 0.01
N ARG A 205 8.91 13.89 -0.52
CA ARG A 205 10.22 14.43 -0.17
C ARG A 205 10.20 14.81 1.32
N SER A 206 11.07 14.21 2.12
CA SER A 206 11.30 14.68 3.48
C SER A 206 11.95 16.06 3.39
N PHE A 207 11.31 17.09 3.96
CA PHE A 207 11.88 18.45 4.00
C PHE A 207 13.17 18.54 4.84
N PHE A 208 13.52 17.47 5.58
CA PHE A 208 14.57 17.48 6.60
C PHE A 208 15.71 16.46 6.33
N SER A 209 15.71 15.76 5.20
CA SER A 209 16.76 14.78 4.88
C SER A 209 17.01 14.65 3.38
N ASP A 210 18.28 14.60 3.00
CA ASP A 210 18.72 14.30 1.62
C ASP A 210 18.43 12.85 1.21
N ASP A 211 18.10 11.98 2.18
CA ASP A 211 17.66 10.60 1.93
C ASP A 211 16.20 10.55 1.50
N ILE A 212 16.03 10.64 0.18
CA ILE A 212 14.76 10.55 -0.54
C ILE A 212 14.17 9.13 -0.50
N LEU A 213 14.97 8.11 -0.14
CA LEU A 213 14.61 6.70 -0.10
C LEU A 213 14.57 6.14 1.33
N GLY A 214 14.35 7.00 2.32
CA GLY A 214 14.40 6.63 3.73
C GLY A 214 13.40 5.56 4.17
N GLY A 215 13.86 4.70 5.09
CA GLY A 215 13.07 3.78 5.93
C GLY A 215 12.10 2.89 5.15
N LYS A 216 10.84 3.35 5.01
CA LYS A 216 9.73 2.55 4.47
C LYS A 216 9.94 2.15 3.01
N ILE A 217 10.43 3.06 2.17
CA ILE A 217 10.63 2.78 0.75
C ILE A 217 11.75 1.75 0.58
N ARG A 218 12.87 1.93 1.28
CA ARG A 218 13.98 0.97 1.27
C ARG A 218 13.58 -0.42 1.77
N THR A 219 12.76 -0.53 2.82
CA THR A 219 12.20 -1.82 3.24
C THR A 219 11.36 -2.46 2.13
N ILE A 220 10.48 -1.70 1.47
CA ILE A 220 9.66 -2.24 0.36
C ILE A 220 10.55 -2.71 -0.78
N LEU A 221 11.56 -1.94 -1.16
CA LEU A 221 12.50 -2.35 -2.20
C LEU A 221 13.19 -3.67 -1.81
N ASN A 222 13.77 -3.75 -0.62
CA ASN A 222 14.54 -4.92 -0.20
C ASN A 222 13.70 -6.20 -0.04
N GLU A 223 12.41 -6.07 0.26
CA GLU A 223 11.51 -7.21 0.52
C GLU A 223 10.58 -7.55 -0.66
N THR A 224 10.68 -6.84 -1.79
CA THR A 224 9.87 -7.11 -3.00
C THR A 224 10.74 -7.51 -4.19
N ASN A 225 10.34 -8.61 -4.84
CA ASN A 225 11.02 -9.19 -6.02
C ASN A 225 10.34 -8.77 -7.33
N CYS A 226 9.95 -7.51 -7.46
CA CYS A 226 9.38 -6.99 -8.70
C CYS A 226 10.04 -5.67 -9.10
N ASN A 227 9.95 -5.35 -10.38
CA ASN A 227 10.35 -4.04 -10.88
C ASN A 227 9.63 -2.95 -10.08
N THR A 228 10.30 -1.84 -9.80
CA THR A 228 9.73 -0.79 -8.95
C THR A 228 9.97 0.59 -9.55
N GLY A 229 8.93 1.41 -9.60
CA GLY A 229 9.01 2.82 -9.93
C GLY A 229 8.64 3.68 -8.72
N ILE A 230 9.44 4.69 -8.42
CA ILE A 230 9.22 5.58 -7.28
C ILE A 230 9.04 6.99 -7.83
N LEU A 231 7.84 7.54 -7.66
CA LEU A 231 7.50 8.86 -8.15
C LEU A 231 7.68 9.91 -7.05
N PHE A 232 8.51 10.90 -7.33
CA PHE A 232 8.66 12.12 -6.55
C PHE A 232 8.10 13.29 -7.35
N SER A 233 7.12 13.98 -6.82
CA SER A 233 6.48 15.11 -7.50
C SER A 233 5.86 16.05 -6.46
N SER A 234 5.91 17.35 -6.71
CA SER A 234 5.12 18.32 -5.94
C SER A 234 3.67 18.32 -6.38
N GLN A 235 3.43 18.22 -7.70
CA GLN A 235 2.13 17.99 -8.33
C GLN A 235 2.38 17.66 -9.81
N LEU A 236 2.29 16.41 -10.24
CA LEU A 236 2.59 16.05 -11.63
C LEU A 236 1.47 16.53 -12.57
N GLN A 237 1.80 17.49 -13.43
CA GLN A 237 0.87 18.09 -14.39
C GLN A 237 0.89 17.33 -15.73
N ASP A 238 0.97 18.04 -16.85
CA ASP A 238 1.06 17.47 -18.19
C ASP A 238 2.47 16.95 -18.46
N ILE A 239 2.56 15.71 -18.94
CA ILE A 239 3.84 15.09 -19.33
C ILE A 239 4.12 15.46 -20.79
N LYS A 240 4.63 16.67 -21.07
CA LYS A 240 4.92 17.12 -22.45
C LYS A 240 6.35 16.85 -22.87
N ASN A 241 7.30 16.92 -21.94
CA ASN A 241 8.71 16.69 -22.17
C ASN A 241 9.24 15.67 -21.16
N ILE A 242 9.75 14.55 -21.68
CA ILE A 242 10.32 13.45 -20.91
C ILE A 242 11.84 13.45 -21.11
N HIS A 243 12.56 13.39 -19.99
CA HIS A 243 14.00 13.47 -19.94
C HIS A 243 14.56 12.22 -19.28
N ILE A 244 15.48 11.54 -19.95
CA ILE A 244 16.17 10.38 -19.40
C ILE A 244 17.55 10.84 -18.92
N LEU A 245 17.87 10.60 -17.65
CA LEU A 245 19.25 10.72 -17.17
C LEU A 245 20.02 9.48 -17.63
N PHE A 246 21.03 9.70 -18.47
CA PHE A 246 21.73 8.62 -19.14
C PHE A 246 23.22 8.69 -18.80
N GLY A 247 23.73 7.65 -18.16
CA GLY A 247 25.13 7.53 -17.74
C GLY A 247 25.76 6.16 -17.99
N ARG A 248 25.00 5.13 -18.37
CA ARG A 248 25.47 3.75 -18.59
C ARG A 248 24.67 3.04 -19.68
N GLU A 249 25.19 1.92 -20.19
CA GLU A 249 24.50 1.10 -21.19
C GLU A 249 23.16 0.52 -20.68
N LYS A 250 23.07 0.17 -19.38
CA LYS A 250 21.83 -0.29 -18.71
C LYS A 250 20.67 0.70 -18.88
N ASP A 251 20.96 2.00 -19.04
CA ASP A 251 19.95 3.06 -19.21
C ASP A 251 19.22 2.99 -20.57
N LEU A 252 19.67 2.11 -21.49
CA LEU A 252 18.90 1.76 -22.69
C LEU A 252 17.54 1.13 -22.33
N GLU A 253 17.41 0.48 -21.17
CA GLU A 253 16.11 0.01 -20.67
C GLU A 253 15.19 1.19 -20.33
N LEU A 254 15.72 2.25 -19.70
CA LEU A 254 14.98 3.48 -19.42
C LEU A 254 14.48 4.13 -20.71
N LEU A 255 15.26 4.06 -21.79
CA LEU A 255 14.84 4.59 -23.09
C LEU A 255 13.59 3.88 -23.62
N GLN A 256 13.49 2.56 -23.49
CA GLN A 256 12.29 1.82 -23.90
C GLN A 256 11.06 2.24 -23.08
N ILE A 257 11.25 2.44 -21.77
CA ILE A 257 10.20 2.91 -20.86
C ILE A 257 9.72 4.31 -21.26
N ALA A 258 10.67 5.22 -21.45
CA ALA A 258 10.40 6.60 -21.81
C ALA A 258 9.70 6.71 -23.18
N LYS A 259 10.05 5.86 -24.15
CA LYS A 259 9.36 5.81 -25.44
C LYS A 259 7.89 5.41 -25.30
N ARG A 260 7.56 4.46 -24.42
CA ARG A 260 6.16 4.08 -24.16
C ARG A 260 5.38 5.23 -23.53
N LEU A 261 5.97 5.91 -22.55
CA LEU A 261 5.38 7.10 -21.95
C LEU A 261 5.16 8.18 -23.00
N ALA A 262 6.18 8.48 -23.80
CA ALA A 262 6.13 9.49 -24.86
C ALA A 262 5.06 9.17 -25.92
N ALA A 263 4.91 7.90 -26.32
CA ALA A 263 3.89 7.49 -27.29
C ALA A 263 2.48 7.67 -26.72
N ASN A 264 2.23 7.23 -25.48
CA ASN A 264 0.90 7.33 -24.87
C ASN A 264 0.48 8.77 -24.53
N TYR A 265 1.44 9.66 -24.29
CA TYR A 265 1.19 11.07 -23.93
C TYR A 265 1.49 12.07 -25.05
N ASN A 266 1.91 11.59 -26.23
CA ASN A 266 2.42 12.42 -27.33
C ASN A 266 3.50 13.42 -26.88
N SER A 267 4.39 12.96 -25.99
CA SER A 267 5.45 13.76 -25.37
C SER A 267 6.70 13.80 -26.23
N ARG A 268 7.48 14.86 -26.09
CA ARG A 268 8.84 14.94 -26.63
C ARG A 268 9.78 14.16 -25.72
N LEU A 269 10.71 13.43 -26.32
CA LEU A 269 11.73 12.66 -25.61
C LEU A 269 13.11 13.27 -25.82
N SER A 270 13.88 13.37 -24.74
CA SER A 270 15.29 13.75 -24.81
C SER A 270 16.13 13.02 -23.77
N ILE A 271 17.43 12.94 -24.05
CA ILE A 271 18.42 12.28 -23.20
C ILE A 271 19.33 13.38 -22.64
N VAL A 272 19.56 13.35 -21.33
CA VAL A 272 20.56 14.15 -20.66
C VAL A 272 21.78 13.26 -20.44
N ASP A 273 22.86 13.54 -21.14
CA ASP A 273 24.12 12.79 -20.99
C ASP A 273 24.85 13.26 -19.73
N LEU A 274 24.98 12.37 -18.75
CA LEU A 274 25.57 12.68 -17.45
C LEU A 274 27.10 12.72 -17.46
N ASN A 275 27.72 11.87 -18.28
CA ASN A 275 29.17 11.60 -18.21
C ASN A 275 29.83 11.39 -19.58
N GLY A 276 29.15 11.76 -20.68
CA GLY A 276 29.64 11.57 -22.04
C GLY A 276 29.41 10.16 -22.59
N SER A 277 28.63 9.32 -21.91
CA SER A 277 28.39 7.92 -22.31
C SER A 277 27.67 7.81 -23.64
N THR A 278 26.92 8.84 -24.07
CA THR A 278 26.24 8.81 -25.37
C THR A 278 27.21 8.80 -26.56
N ASN A 279 28.48 9.15 -26.34
CA ASN A 279 29.51 9.14 -27.38
C ASN A 279 30.15 7.76 -27.60
N GLN A 280 29.93 6.79 -26.70
CA GLN A 280 30.47 5.44 -26.87
C GLN A 280 29.89 4.76 -28.13
N PRO A 281 30.69 4.04 -28.94
CA PRO A 281 30.27 3.56 -30.26
C PRO A 281 29.00 2.69 -30.25
N GLN A 282 28.90 1.78 -29.28
CA GLN A 282 27.76 0.86 -29.12
C GLN A 282 26.46 1.64 -28.81
N ILE A 283 26.52 2.54 -27.83
CA ILE A 283 25.40 3.37 -27.40
C ILE A 283 24.99 4.35 -28.51
N LYS A 284 25.95 5.02 -29.12
CA LYS A 284 25.73 5.98 -30.21
C LYS A 284 25.02 5.33 -31.41
N GLN A 285 25.33 4.08 -31.72
CA GLN A 285 24.66 3.34 -32.79
C GLN A 285 23.19 3.03 -32.43
N SER A 286 22.93 2.63 -31.18
CA SER A 286 21.57 2.39 -30.68
C SER A 286 20.74 3.68 -30.65
N LEU A 287 21.29 4.78 -30.14
CA LEU A 287 20.61 6.07 -30.04
C LEU A 287 20.33 6.72 -31.40
N LYS A 288 21.23 6.55 -32.37
CA LYS A 288 21.01 7.06 -33.75
C LYS A 288 19.76 6.48 -34.41
N LYS A 289 19.40 5.22 -34.10
CA LYS A 289 18.18 4.59 -34.62
C LYS A 289 16.91 5.24 -34.07
N GLU A 290 17.00 5.84 -32.89
CA GLU A 290 15.86 6.29 -32.11
C GLU A 290 15.50 7.77 -32.30
N LYS A 291 16.31 8.55 -33.05
CA LYS A 291 16.08 9.98 -33.36
C LYS A 291 15.77 10.85 -32.13
N VAL A 292 16.41 10.58 -31.00
CA VAL A 292 16.20 11.30 -29.73
C VAL A 292 17.15 12.50 -29.62
N LYS A 293 16.66 13.64 -29.13
CA LYS A 293 17.49 14.83 -28.87
C LYS A 293 18.41 14.57 -27.67
N ILE A 294 19.71 14.76 -27.85
CA ILE A 294 20.69 14.70 -26.75
C ILE A 294 20.91 16.12 -26.24
N LEU A 295 20.76 16.29 -24.93
CA LEU A 295 20.97 17.53 -24.20
C LEU A 295 22.23 17.40 -23.35
N THR A 296 23.01 18.46 -23.33
CA THR A 296 24.03 18.67 -22.29
C THR A 296 23.33 19.22 -21.05
N PRO A 297 23.77 18.83 -19.83
CA PRO A 297 23.07 19.19 -18.60
C PRO A 297 23.11 20.71 -18.37
N VAL A 298 22.01 21.41 -18.65
CA VAL A 298 21.83 22.81 -18.23
C VAL A 298 20.34 23.09 -17.98
N ASP A 299 20.06 23.47 -16.73
CA ASP A 299 18.79 23.96 -16.15
C ASP A 299 17.62 22.96 -16.05
N TRP A 300 17.36 22.47 -14.83
CA TRP A 300 16.28 21.52 -14.53
C TRP A 300 14.87 22.11 -14.60
N LYS A 301 14.75 23.44 -14.77
CA LYS A 301 13.48 24.18 -14.69
C LYS A 301 12.50 23.92 -15.85
N GLN A 302 12.93 23.24 -16.92
CA GLN A 302 12.10 23.00 -18.12
C GLN A 302 11.57 21.55 -18.23
N PHE A 303 11.74 20.73 -17.19
CA PHE A 303 11.47 19.30 -17.27
C PHE A 303 10.15 18.90 -16.61
N ASP A 304 9.24 18.29 -17.37
CA ASP A 304 7.94 17.84 -16.83
C ASP A 304 8.08 16.48 -16.13
N LEU A 305 8.82 15.55 -16.73
CA LEU A 305 9.10 14.23 -16.14
C LEU A 305 10.54 13.80 -16.42
N ILE A 306 11.27 13.48 -15.36
CA ILE A 306 12.63 12.97 -15.39
C ILE A 306 12.61 11.48 -15.03
N LEU A 307 13.23 10.63 -15.85
CA LEU A 307 13.45 9.22 -15.58
C LEU A 307 14.91 8.99 -15.22
N CYS A 308 15.15 8.26 -14.13
CA CYS A 308 16.49 7.92 -13.67
C CYS A 308 16.52 6.49 -13.12
N ASP A 309 17.62 5.77 -13.36
CA ASP A 309 17.87 4.47 -12.74
C ASP A 309 18.18 4.68 -11.25
N LEU A 310 17.60 3.83 -10.39
CA LEU A 310 17.73 3.95 -8.95
C LEU A 310 19.19 3.83 -8.49
N ASP A 311 20.00 2.98 -9.13
CA ASP A 311 21.39 2.78 -8.73
C ASP A 311 22.23 4.02 -9.04
N ILE A 312 21.94 4.72 -10.16
CA ILE A 312 22.61 5.99 -10.48
C ILE A 312 22.27 7.03 -9.43
N TRP A 313 20.98 7.16 -9.09
CA TRP A 313 20.54 8.11 -8.08
C TRP A 313 21.18 7.88 -6.70
N GLU A 314 21.28 6.62 -6.27
CA GLU A 314 21.86 6.27 -4.97
C GLU A 314 23.37 6.49 -4.92
N ASN A 315 24.10 6.08 -5.96
CA ASN A 315 25.56 6.01 -5.93
C ASN A 315 26.28 7.25 -6.49
N HIS A 316 25.58 8.11 -7.23
CA HIS A 316 26.16 9.30 -7.87
C HIS A 316 25.42 10.57 -7.44
N SER A 317 25.80 11.12 -6.30
CA SER A 317 25.19 12.34 -5.75
C SER A 317 25.31 13.55 -6.69
N GLU A 318 26.36 13.59 -7.51
CA GLU A 318 26.63 14.63 -8.50
C GLU A 318 25.60 14.70 -9.64
N PHE A 319 24.82 13.64 -9.84
CA PHE A 319 23.76 13.57 -10.86
C PHE A 319 22.36 13.76 -10.30
N ARG A 320 22.25 14.05 -8.99
CA ARG A 320 20.95 14.28 -8.36
C ARG A 320 20.36 15.62 -8.79
N VAL A 321 19.05 15.62 -8.95
CA VAL A 321 18.27 16.81 -9.25
C VAL A 321 17.88 17.46 -7.93
N ASP A 322 18.54 18.56 -7.58
CA ASP A 322 18.34 19.25 -6.29
C ASP A 322 16.94 19.88 -6.18
N GLU A 323 16.43 20.43 -7.28
CA GLU A 323 15.11 21.07 -7.35
C GLU A 323 14.35 20.61 -8.59
N LEU A 324 13.20 19.98 -8.35
CA LEU A 324 12.24 19.69 -9.41
C LEU A 324 11.42 20.95 -9.70
N PRO A 325 11.15 21.27 -10.97
CA PRO A 325 10.28 22.38 -11.31
C PRO A 325 8.88 22.18 -10.74
N GLN A 326 8.17 23.29 -10.49
CA GLN A 326 6.77 23.24 -10.09
C GLN A 326 5.96 22.57 -11.20
N GLY A 327 5.22 21.52 -10.86
CA GLY A 327 4.50 20.72 -11.87
C GLY A 327 5.26 19.49 -12.36
N GLY A 328 6.56 19.38 -12.06
CA GLY A 328 7.43 18.32 -12.52
C GLY A 328 7.47 17.10 -11.61
N GLY A 329 7.96 15.98 -12.16
CA GLY A 329 8.19 14.75 -11.43
C GLY A 329 9.52 14.07 -11.77
N LEU A 330 10.05 13.31 -10.81
CA LEU A 330 11.16 12.38 -10.95
C LEU A 330 10.65 10.97 -10.72
N LEU A 331 10.82 10.11 -11.71
CA LEU A 331 10.51 8.69 -11.64
C LEU A 331 11.82 7.91 -11.53
N LEU A 332 12.12 7.43 -10.32
CA LEU A 332 13.24 6.51 -10.10
C LEU A 332 12.82 5.09 -10.42
N ILE A 333 13.64 4.37 -11.16
CA ILE A 333 13.31 3.04 -11.69
C ILE A 333 14.33 2.01 -11.21
N ARG A 334 13.83 0.91 -10.63
CA ARG A 334 14.59 -0.28 -10.32
C ARG A 334 14.12 -1.43 -11.21
N SER A 335 15.04 -1.97 -11.99
CA SER A 335 14.86 -3.16 -12.84
C SER A 335 15.50 -4.38 -12.18
N THR A 336 14.73 -5.44 -11.92
CA THR A 336 15.24 -6.71 -11.32
C THR A 336 15.49 -7.79 -12.38
N ASP A 337 14.64 -7.89 -13.41
CA ASP A 337 14.75 -8.87 -14.51
C ASP A 337 14.21 -8.29 -15.85
N GLY A 338 14.66 -7.09 -16.20
CA GLY A 338 14.11 -6.33 -17.33
C GLY A 338 12.77 -5.68 -16.98
N PHE A 339 12.67 -4.36 -17.17
CA PHE A 339 11.50 -3.60 -16.74
C PHE A 339 10.25 -3.77 -17.64
N ILE A 340 10.39 -4.46 -18.76
CA ILE A 340 9.40 -4.43 -19.84
C ILE A 340 8.17 -5.25 -19.46
N ILE A 341 7.05 -4.57 -19.22
CA ILE A 341 5.73 -5.21 -19.22
C ILE A 341 5.48 -5.70 -20.65
N GLU A 342 5.76 -6.97 -20.90
CA GLU A 342 5.55 -7.60 -22.21
C GLU A 342 4.07 -7.61 -22.62
N ALA A 343 3.87 -7.77 -23.93
CA ALA A 343 2.59 -7.68 -24.64
C ALA A 343 1.54 -8.65 -24.09
#